data_AF-A0A1N6SFT2-F1
#
_entry.id   AF-A0A1N6SFT2-F1
#
_cell.length_a   1.000
_cell.length_b   1.000
_cell.length_c   1.000
_cell.angle_alpha   90.00
_cell.angle_beta   90.00
_cell.angle_gamma   90.00
#
_symmetry.space_group_name_H-M   'P 1'
#
loop_
_entity.id
_entity.type
_entity.pdbx_description
1 polymer ?
#
loop_
_entity_poly.entity_id
_entity_poly.type
_entity_poly.pdbx_seq_one_letter_code
_entity_poly.pdbx_strand_id
1 'polypeptide(L)'
;MFEVKPFPEFSWSFSRHKTLMTCARKYGYDYYAGHNGWLYEADESVKHVYRLKKLKNVPIAFGQIVHELAERAVRMFLAHGHQVTESELIEEARSMMNEAYLHSRDRKQQWLQKPARFHMLYDMYYTGELNRMEAEEYRRRLPVVFQHLLASRSYRDITERPQTMHFEQAEEFRFMTVDGVKIFVVMDLLYRDLETGKWIIVDWKTGKEADDDRSQLALYAYYIMQKHGAGVDEIEIRNEYVLTGVQKTYQLSEADIDLMLQKMKQSIHYMRRYQLDMISNEPVELSEFPQTEQERRCETCNYKEICLELSQHN
;
A
#
# COMPACT_ATOMS: atom_id res chain seq x y z
N MET A 1 7.72 -10.17 -23.67
CA MET A 1 9.06 -10.52 -23.14
C MET A 1 9.32 -9.57 -21.98
N PHE A 2 9.65 -10.09 -20.79
CA PHE A 2 9.96 -9.23 -19.64
C PHE A 2 11.34 -8.59 -19.85
N GLU A 3 11.41 -7.27 -19.91
CA GLU A 3 12.65 -6.52 -20.07
C GLU A 3 13.19 -6.11 -18.70
N VAL A 4 14.39 -6.56 -18.36
CA VAL A 4 15.10 -6.13 -17.15
C VAL A 4 15.82 -4.82 -17.47
N LYS A 5 15.29 -3.71 -16.95
CA LYS A 5 15.96 -2.40 -17.06
C LYS A 5 16.97 -2.22 -15.92
N PRO A 6 18.12 -1.57 -16.17
CA PRO A 6 19.13 -1.32 -15.15
C PRO A 6 18.58 -0.50 -13.99
N PHE A 7 17.68 0.44 -14.29
CA PHE A 7 17.00 1.28 -13.30
C PHE A 7 15.48 1.15 -13.42
N PRO A 8 14.73 1.41 -12.33
CA PRO A 8 13.28 1.37 -12.37
C PRO A 8 12.71 2.54 -13.17
N GLU A 9 11.52 2.37 -13.74
CA GLU A 9 10.79 3.49 -14.37
C GLU A 9 10.45 4.56 -13.34
N PHE A 10 10.77 5.83 -13.64
CA PHE A 10 10.38 6.94 -12.78
C PHE A 10 8.85 7.05 -12.73
N SER A 11 8.33 7.11 -11.52
CA SER A 11 6.90 7.22 -11.27
C SER A 11 6.64 7.79 -9.88
N TRP A 12 5.46 8.34 -9.72
CA TRP A 12 5.02 8.94 -8.48
C TRP A 12 3.82 8.18 -7.91
N SER A 13 3.74 8.11 -6.58
CA SER A 13 2.56 7.68 -5.85
C SER A 13 2.55 8.36 -4.49
N PHE A 14 1.39 8.38 -3.83
CA PHE A 14 1.29 8.94 -2.49
C PHE A 14 2.22 8.23 -1.48
N SER A 15 2.38 6.91 -1.65
CA SER A 15 3.31 6.10 -0.83
C SER A 15 4.76 6.51 -1.08
N ARG A 16 5.19 6.64 -2.34
CA ARG A 16 6.54 7.14 -2.69
C ARG A 16 6.82 8.51 -2.08
N HIS A 17 5.86 9.42 -2.18
CA HIS A 17 5.96 10.75 -1.56
C HIS A 17 6.13 10.66 -0.04
N LYS A 18 5.26 9.91 0.65
CA LYS A 18 5.35 9.70 2.09
C LYS A 18 6.70 9.09 2.50
N THR A 19 7.21 8.10 1.76
CA THR A 19 8.52 7.50 2.02
C THR A 19 9.63 8.55 1.94
N LEU A 20 9.68 9.33 0.87
CA LEU A 20 10.72 10.36 0.68
C LEU A 20 10.68 11.43 1.77
N MET A 21 9.48 11.95 2.09
CA MET A 21 9.32 12.95 3.15
C MET A 21 9.60 12.39 4.55
N THR A 22 9.50 11.07 4.73
CA THR A 22 9.81 10.41 6.00
C THR A 22 11.32 10.22 6.17
N CYS A 23 11.99 9.71 5.14
CA CYS A 23 13.43 9.42 5.12
C CYS A 23 13.89 9.22 3.68
N ALA A 24 14.75 10.10 3.16
CA ALA A 24 15.29 9.98 1.81
C ALA A 24 16.13 8.71 1.66
N ARG A 25 16.93 8.34 2.67
CA ARG A 25 17.68 7.07 2.66
C ARG A 25 16.77 5.84 2.50
N LYS A 26 15.63 5.81 3.20
CA LYS A 26 14.63 4.73 3.03
C LYS A 26 14.06 4.74 1.61
N TYR A 27 13.81 5.91 1.04
CA TYR A 27 13.37 6.04 -0.36
C TYR A 27 14.42 5.50 -1.34
N GLY A 28 15.70 5.80 -1.13
CA GLY A 28 16.82 5.21 -1.88
C GLY A 28 16.83 3.68 -1.82
N TYR A 29 16.69 3.11 -0.63
CA TYR A 29 16.59 1.64 -0.46
C TYR A 29 15.36 1.02 -1.12
N ASP A 30 14.18 1.61 -0.88
CA ASP A 30 12.91 1.08 -1.36
C ASP A 30 12.84 1.07 -2.89
N TYR A 31 13.34 2.11 -3.55
CA TYR A 31 13.05 2.36 -4.96
C TYR A 31 14.26 2.26 -5.88
N TYR A 32 15.50 2.24 -5.38
CA TYR A 32 16.69 2.16 -6.21
C TYR A 32 17.64 1.03 -5.80
N ALA A 33 18.15 1.04 -4.57
CA ALA A 33 19.24 0.14 -4.18
C ALA A 33 18.86 -1.36 -4.18
N GLY A 34 17.58 -1.68 -3.96
CA GLY A 34 17.06 -3.05 -4.06
C GLY A 34 16.44 -3.41 -5.42
N HIS A 35 16.53 -2.52 -6.42
CA HIS A 35 16.01 -2.78 -7.76
C HIS A 35 16.70 -3.99 -8.38
N ASN A 36 15.95 -4.83 -9.10
CA ASN A 36 16.41 -6.12 -9.62
C ASN A 36 16.89 -7.16 -8.59
N GLY A 37 16.78 -6.91 -7.28
CA GLY A 37 17.21 -7.86 -6.23
C GLY A 37 16.40 -9.16 -6.12
N TRP A 38 15.40 -9.36 -6.98
CA TRP A 38 14.70 -10.65 -7.15
C TRP A 38 15.36 -11.56 -8.18
N LEU A 39 16.31 -11.06 -8.98
CA LEU A 39 17.02 -11.83 -9.99
C LEU A 39 18.05 -12.76 -9.34
N TYR A 40 18.19 -13.96 -9.89
CA TYR A 40 19.13 -14.95 -9.38
C TYR A 40 20.60 -14.49 -9.50
N GLU A 41 20.94 -13.75 -10.55
CA GLU A 41 22.30 -13.23 -10.80
C GLU A 41 22.58 -11.86 -10.17
N ALA A 42 21.63 -11.27 -9.44
CA ALA A 42 21.87 -9.99 -8.78
C ALA A 42 22.92 -10.11 -7.67
N ASP A 43 23.69 -9.04 -7.45
CA ASP A 43 24.65 -8.96 -6.35
C ASP A 43 23.98 -9.20 -5.00
N GLU A 44 24.72 -9.81 -4.07
CA GLU A 44 24.17 -10.20 -2.77
C GLU A 44 23.73 -8.99 -1.93
N SER A 45 24.41 -7.85 -2.07
CA SER A 45 24.01 -6.58 -1.45
C SER A 45 22.64 -6.10 -1.95
N VAL A 46 22.40 -6.17 -3.26
CA VAL A 46 21.12 -5.78 -3.90
C VAL A 46 19.99 -6.72 -3.49
N LYS A 47 20.25 -8.04 -3.48
CA LYS A 47 19.31 -9.06 -2.97
C LYS A 47 18.97 -8.81 -1.50
N HIS A 48 19.97 -8.45 -0.70
CA HIS A 48 19.79 -8.17 0.71
C HIS A 48 18.88 -6.96 0.95
N VAL A 49 19.11 -5.83 0.27
CA VAL A 49 18.20 -4.67 0.31
C VAL A 49 16.78 -5.08 -0.11
N TYR A 50 16.64 -5.86 -1.18
CA TYR A 50 15.35 -6.33 -1.64
C TYR A 50 14.64 -7.20 -0.61
N ARG A 51 15.35 -8.09 0.09
CA ARG A 51 14.79 -8.90 1.20
C ARG A 51 14.31 -8.02 2.35
N LEU A 52 15.11 -7.04 2.77
CA LEU A 52 14.73 -6.10 3.83
C LEU A 52 13.47 -5.31 3.48
N LYS A 53 13.32 -4.89 2.22
CA LYS A 53 12.08 -4.27 1.73
C LYS A 53 10.84 -5.15 1.93
N LYS A 54 10.99 -6.48 1.94
CA LYS A 54 9.89 -7.45 2.09
C LYS A 54 9.57 -7.82 3.53
N LEU A 55 10.34 -7.34 4.52
CA LEU A 55 9.97 -7.49 5.92
C LEU A 55 8.66 -6.76 6.22
N LYS A 56 7.81 -7.39 7.02
CA LYS A 56 6.52 -6.82 7.48
C LYS A 56 6.45 -6.92 8.99
N ASN A 57 5.91 -5.91 9.68
CA ASN A 57 5.48 -6.09 11.06
C ASN A 57 4.04 -6.65 11.11
N VAL A 58 3.58 -7.06 12.29
CA VAL A 58 2.22 -7.59 12.48
C VAL A 58 1.14 -6.61 12.00
N PRO A 59 1.19 -5.29 12.32
CA PRO A 59 0.23 -4.31 11.79
C PRO A 59 0.12 -4.29 10.26
N ILE A 60 1.25 -4.27 9.55
CA ILE A 60 1.27 -4.25 8.08
C ILE A 60 0.72 -5.55 7.50
N ALA A 61 1.12 -6.70 8.06
CA ALA A 61 0.62 -8.00 7.62
C ALA A 61 -0.90 -8.12 7.84
N PHE A 62 -1.38 -7.71 9.01
CA PHE A 62 -2.81 -7.67 9.33
C PHE A 62 -3.60 -6.81 8.35
N GLY A 63 -3.14 -5.58 8.09
CA GLY A 63 -3.80 -4.68 7.15
C GLY A 63 -3.93 -5.31 5.76
N GLN A 64 -2.83 -5.86 5.23
CA GLN A 64 -2.81 -6.52 3.91
C GLN A 64 -3.76 -7.71 3.84
N ILE A 65 -3.81 -8.54 4.88
CA ILE A 65 -4.74 -9.68 4.96
C ILE A 65 -6.19 -9.18 4.89
N VAL A 66 -6.54 -8.14 5.65
CA VAL A 66 -7.90 -7.59 5.63
C VAL A 66 -8.28 -7.03 4.25
N HIS A 67 -7.38 -6.27 3.60
CA HIS A 67 -7.63 -5.76 2.24
C HIS A 67 -7.82 -6.88 1.22
N GLU A 68 -6.95 -7.90 1.24
CA GLU A 68 -7.04 -9.06 0.34
C GLU A 68 -8.36 -9.84 0.53
N LEU A 69 -8.76 -10.05 1.78
CA LEU A 69 -10.00 -10.73 2.11
C LEU A 69 -11.24 -9.91 1.75
N ALA A 70 -11.20 -8.58 1.95
CA ALA A 70 -12.26 -7.67 1.53
C ALA A 70 -12.45 -7.67 0.01
N GLU A 71 -11.35 -7.58 -0.74
CA GLU A 71 -11.38 -7.68 -2.20
C GLU A 71 -11.95 -9.02 -2.65
N ARG A 72 -11.51 -10.13 -2.04
CA ARG A 72 -12.00 -11.46 -2.40
C ARG A 72 -13.48 -11.63 -2.06
N ALA A 73 -13.94 -11.11 -0.92
CA ALA A 73 -15.35 -11.12 -0.54
C ALA A 73 -16.23 -10.44 -1.62
N VAL A 74 -15.82 -9.25 -2.06
CA VAL A 74 -16.51 -8.55 -3.16
C VAL A 74 -16.45 -9.35 -4.45
N ARG A 75 -15.28 -9.86 -4.85
CA ARG A 75 -15.13 -10.66 -6.08
C ARG A 75 -16.01 -11.93 -6.06
N MET A 76 -16.06 -12.65 -4.94
CA MET A 76 -16.90 -13.84 -4.79
C MET A 76 -18.38 -13.52 -4.93
N PHE A 77 -18.83 -12.41 -4.34
CA PHE A 77 -20.20 -11.97 -4.48
C PHE A 77 -20.52 -11.58 -5.93
N LEU A 78 -19.66 -10.81 -6.61
CA LEU A 78 -19.89 -10.39 -7.99
C LEU A 78 -19.84 -11.54 -9.00
N ALA A 79 -18.99 -12.54 -8.78
CA ALA A 79 -18.85 -13.67 -9.70
C ALA A 79 -19.90 -14.77 -9.46
N HIS A 80 -20.31 -14.99 -8.21
CA HIS A 80 -21.09 -16.18 -7.82
C HIS A 80 -22.33 -15.88 -6.97
N GLY A 81 -22.58 -14.62 -6.60
CA GLY A 81 -23.65 -14.23 -5.67
C GLY A 81 -23.42 -14.72 -4.24
N HIS A 82 -22.23 -15.25 -3.94
CA HIS A 82 -21.93 -15.80 -2.62
C HIS A 82 -21.55 -14.68 -1.64
N GLN A 83 -22.34 -14.52 -0.59
CA GLN A 83 -22.02 -13.64 0.53
C GLN A 83 -21.20 -14.40 1.55
N VAL A 84 -19.93 -14.03 1.69
CA VAL A 84 -19.05 -14.60 2.71
C VAL A 84 -19.53 -14.24 4.11
N THR A 85 -19.40 -15.19 5.03
CA THR A 85 -19.75 -15.00 6.44
C THR A 85 -18.58 -14.41 7.24
N GLU A 86 -18.89 -13.78 8.36
CA GLU A 86 -17.89 -13.29 9.31
C GLU A 86 -16.94 -14.41 9.76
N SER A 87 -17.49 -15.61 10.03
CA SER A 87 -16.70 -16.77 10.45
C SER A 87 -15.71 -17.24 9.39
N GLU A 88 -16.09 -17.24 8.10
CA GLU A 88 -15.18 -17.63 7.01
C GLU A 88 -14.01 -16.66 6.91
N LEU A 89 -14.28 -15.35 6.96
CA LEU A 89 -13.26 -14.31 6.93
C LEU A 89 -12.31 -14.38 8.13
N ILE A 90 -12.85 -14.60 9.34
CA ILE A 90 -12.04 -14.74 10.56
C ILE A 90 -11.11 -15.96 10.47
N GLU A 91 -11.65 -17.13 10.10
CA GLU A 91 -10.86 -18.36 10.05
C GLU A 91 -9.77 -18.28 8.98
N GLU A 92 -10.08 -17.65 7.84
CA GLU A 92 -9.09 -17.48 6.79
C GLU A 92 -8.01 -16.46 7.16
N ALA A 93 -8.39 -15.32 7.76
CA ALA A 93 -7.42 -14.37 8.25
C ALA A 93 -6.49 -14.97 9.32
N ARG A 94 -7.05 -15.80 10.23
CA ARG A 94 -6.25 -16.56 11.20
C ARG A 94 -5.28 -17.51 10.50
N SER A 95 -5.73 -18.21 9.47
CA SER A 95 -4.88 -19.08 8.65
C SER A 95 -3.73 -18.30 8.02
N MET A 96 -4.00 -17.15 7.38
CA MET A 96 -2.99 -16.31 6.75
C MET A 96 -2.00 -15.71 7.77
N MET A 97 -2.47 -15.26 8.94
CA MET A 97 -1.59 -14.78 10.02
C MET A 97 -0.70 -15.91 10.57
N ASN A 98 -1.26 -17.11 10.76
CA ASN A 98 -0.50 -18.29 11.17
C ASN A 98 0.53 -18.69 10.11
N GLU A 99 0.18 -18.64 8.83
CA GLU A 99 1.11 -18.89 7.74
C GLU A 99 2.27 -17.88 7.76
N ALA A 100 1.98 -16.59 7.95
CA ALA A 100 3.02 -15.57 8.05
C ALA A 100 4.02 -15.86 9.19
N TYR A 101 3.51 -16.31 10.34
CA TYR A 101 4.34 -16.75 11.46
C TYR A 101 5.16 -18.01 11.14
N LEU A 102 4.52 -19.06 10.60
CA LEU A 102 5.17 -20.32 10.25
C LEU A 102 6.23 -20.14 9.16
N HIS A 103 5.98 -19.30 8.16
CA HIS A 103 6.96 -18.91 7.16
C HIS A 103 8.19 -18.25 7.80
N SER A 104 7.96 -17.31 8.71
CA SER A 104 9.04 -16.59 9.39
C SER A 104 9.87 -17.51 10.29
N ARG A 105 9.22 -18.46 10.99
CA ARG A 105 9.88 -19.40 11.91
C ARG A 105 10.61 -20.53 11.19
N ASP A 106 9.96 -21.17 10.23
CA ASP A 106 10.40 -22.45 9.68
C ASP A 106 10.98 -22.35 8.26
N ARG A 107 10.71 -21.25 7.56
CA ARG A 107 11.01 -21.11 6.12
C ARG A 107 11.99 -19.99 5.78
N LYS A 108 12.88 -19.66 6.71
CA LYS A 108 13.92 -18.63 6.51
C LYS A 108 14.73 -18.86 5.24
N GLN A 109 15.14 -20.10 4.95
CA GLN A 109 15.92 -20.42 3.75
C GLN A 109 15.12 -20.18 2.46
N GLN A 110 13.84 -20.58 2.42
CA GLN A 110 12.99 -20.30 1.26
C GLN A 110 12.71 -18.80 1.11
N TRP A 111 12.61 -18.06 2.22
CA TRP A 111 12.48 -16.61 2.20
C TRP A 111 13.72 -15.92 1.65
N LEU A 112 14.92 -16.35 2.03
CA LEU A 112 16.18 -15.79 1.49
C LEU A 112 16.24 -15.89 -0.05
N GLN A 113 15.64 -16.94 -0.63
CA GLN A 113 15.59 -17.17 -2.07
C GLN A 113 14.38 -16.51 -2.75
N LYS A 114 13.22 -16.47 -2.07
CA LYS A 114 11.95 -15.99 -2.62
C LYS A 114 11.22 -15.07 -1.64
N PRO A 115 11.78 -13.89 -1.32
CA PRO A 115 11.23 -13.01 -0.27
C PRO A 115 9.90 -12.36 -0.63
N ALA A 116 9.50 -12.40 -1.90
CA ALA A 116 8.16 -11.98 -2.33
C ALA A 116 7.09 -13.06 -2.13
N ARG A 117 7.47 -14.34 -1.98
CA ARG A 117 6.54 -15.47 -1.85
C ARG A 117 6.41 -15.95 -0.41
N PHE A 118 7.50 -15.98 0.33
CA PHE A 118 7.47 -16.35 1.75
C PHE A 118 7.40 -15.09 2.60
N HIS A 119 6.75 -15.20 3.75
CA HIS A 119 6.66 -14.09 4.70
C HIS A 119 7.85 -14.11 5.65
N MET A 120 8.30 -12.92 6.04
CA MET A 120 9.23 -12.73 7.14
C MET A 120 8.77 -11.55 7.97
N LEU A 121 8.36 -11.85 9.20
CA LEU A 121 7.98 -10.84 10.17
C LEU A 121 9.22 -10.13 10.71
N TYR A 122 9.14 -8.82 10.86
CA TYR A 122 10.23 -7.96 11.30
C TYR A 122 10.85 -8.46 12.61
N ASP A 123 10.03 -8.76 13.62
CA ASP A 123 10.51 -9.26 14.90
C ASP A 123 11.21 -10.63 14.74
N MET A 124 10.59 -11.55 13.99
CA MET A 124 11.20 -12.86 13.72
C MET A 124 12.57 -12.76 13.04
N TYR A 125 12.77 -11.74 12.18
CA TYR A 125 14.04 -11.48 11.52
C TYR A 125 15.09 -10.88 12.49
N TYR A 126 14.71 -9.84 13.24
CA TYR A 126 15.65 -9.05 14.04
C TYR A 126 15.86 -9.54 15.48
N THR A 127 14.83 -10.12 16.10
CA THR A 127 14.87 -10.59 17.50
C THR A 127 14.80 -12.11 17.59
N GLY A 128 14.37 -12.80 16.53
CA GLY A 128 14.13 -14.24 16.52
C GLY A 128 12.81 -14.66 17.19
N GLU A 129 12.07 -13.71 17.78
CA GLU A 129 10.85 -13.97 18.53
C GLU A 129 9.74 -13.00 18.15
N LEU A 130 8.53 -13.52 17.95
CA LEU A 130 7.35 -12.70 17.69
C LEU A 130 6.91 -11.98 18.97
N ASN A 131 6.59 -10.69 18.88
CA ASN A 131 5.88 -9.99 19.95
C ASN A 131 4.48 -10.60 20.15
N ARG A 132 4.37 -11.52 21.13
CA ARG A 132 3.13 -12.26 21.41
C ARG A 132 1.98 -11.36 21.85
N MET A 133 2.27 -10.27 22.55
CA MET A 133 1.24 -9.34 22.99
C MET A 133 0.63 -8.60 21.81
N GLU A 134 1.47 -8.09 20.89
CA GLU A 134 1.00 -7.45 19.66
C GLU A 134 0.24 -8.44 18.76
N ALA A 135 0.79 -9.65 18.56
CA ALA A 135 0.14 -10.68 17.76
C ALA A 135 -1.26 -11.06 18.30
N GLU A 136 -1.39 -11.23 19.61
CA GLU A 136 -2.67 -11.51 20.27
C GLU A 136 -3.64 -10.32 20.17
N GLU A 137 -3.14 -9.09 20.29
CA GLU A 137 -3.95 -7.89 20.09
C GLU A 137 -4.57 -7.85 18.70
N TYR A 138 -3.76 -8.05 17.64
CA TYR A 138 -4.27 -8.07 16.26
C TYR A 138 -5.20 -9.26 16.00
N ARG A 139 -4.94 -10.43 16.58
CA ARG A 139 -5.84 -11.58 16.49
C ARG A 139 -7.22 -11.26 17.08
N ARG A 140 -7.29 -10.51 18.18
CA ARG A 140 -8.55 -10.06 18.81
C ARG A 140 -9.30 -9.02 17.99
N ARG A 141 -8.63 -8.30 17.09
CA ARG A 141 -9.28 -7.32 16.20
C ARG A 141 -10.03 -7.97 15.03
N LEU A 142 -9.74 -9.23 14.69
CA LEU A 142 -10.32 -9.89 13.51
C LEU A 142 -11.87 -9.89 13.51
N PRO A 143 -12.57 -10.30 14.59
CA PRO A 143 -14.03 -10.30 14.57
C PRO A 143 -14.59 -8.88 14.38
N VAL A 144 -14.04 -7.90 15.10
CA VAL A 144 -14.47 -6.50 15.01
C VAL A 144 -14.31 -5.97 13.58
N VAL A 145 -13.16 -6.22 12.96
CA VAL A 145 -12.87 -5.74 11.60
C VAL A 145 -13.79 -6.37 10.57
N PHE A 146 -14.00 -7.68 10.60
CA PHE A 146 -14.85 -8.32 9.58
C PHE A 146 -16.33 -8.08 9.83
N GLN A 147 -16.77 -7.95 11.08
CA GLN A 147 -18.12 -7.51 11.39
C GLN A 147 -18.40 -6.12 10.79
N HIS A 148 -17.51 -5.15 11.01
CA HIS A 148 -17.67 -3.81 10.47
C HIS A 148 -17.48 -3.74 8.95
N LEU A 149 -16.61 -4.57 8.37
CA LEU A 149 -16.46 -4.68 6.92
C LEU A 149 -17.78 -5.12 6.28
N LEU A 150 -18.39 -6.21 6.77
CA LEU A 150 -19.65 -6.74 6.23
C LEU A 150 -20.84 -5.81 6.51
N ALA A 151 -20.80 -5.06 7.61
CA ALA A 151 -21.81 -4.03 7.92
C ALA A 151 -21.56 -2.68 7.21
N SER A 152 -20.43 -2.55 6.50
CA SER A 152 -20.05 -1.28 5.88
C SER A 152 -21.07 -0.85 4.82
N ARG A 153 -21.20 0.46 4.62
CA ARG A 153 -22.16 1.01 3.65
C ARG A 153 -21.83 0.52 2.26
N SER A 154 -20.55 0.53 1.91
CA SER A 154 -20.11 0.08 0.60
C SER A 154 -20.35 -1.41 0.40
N TYR A 155 -20.06 -2.27 1.39
CA TYR A 155 -20.36 -3.69 1.26
C TYR A 155 -21.86 -3.98 1.11
N ARG A 156 -22.72 -3.25 1.85
CA ARG A 156 -24.19 -3.35 1.71
C ARG A 156 -24.70 -2.83 0.37
N ASP A 157 -24.16 -1.72 -0.14
CA ASP A 157 -24.51 -1.24 -1.49
C ASP A 157 -24.30 -2.34 -2.54
N ILE A 158 -23.15 -3.02 -2.47
CA ILE A 158 -22.78 -4.10 -3.37
C ILE A 158 -23.74 -5.29 -3.22
N THR A 159 -24.01 -5.69 -1.98
CA THR A 159 -24.69 -6.96 -1.68
C THR A 159 -26.22 -6.88 -1.69
N GLU A 160 -26.78 -5.71 -1.40
CA GLU A 160 -28.23 -5.47 -1.34
C GLU A 160 -28.76 -4.83 -2.63
N ARG A 161 -27.95 -4.01 -3.33
CA ARG A 161 -28.32 -3.34 -4.59
C ARG A 161 -27.37 -3.67 -5.77
N PRO A 162 -26.99 -4.95 -6.00
CA PRO A 162 -26.00 -5.30 -7.02
C PRO A 162 -26.36 -4.85 -8.44
N GLN A 163 -27.65 -4.81 -8.76
CA GLN A 163 -28.16 -4.47 -10.10
C GLN A 163 -27.84 -3.02 -10.51
N THR A 164 -27.59 -2.14 -9.53
CA THR A 164 -27.33 -0.71 -9.77
C THR A 164 -25.89 -0.32 -9.46
N MET A 165 -25.05 -1.27 -9.05
CA MET A 165 -23.62 -1.08 -8.83
C MET A 165 -22.84 -1.56 -10.05
N HIS A 166 -22.34 -0.65 -10.88
CA HIS A 166 -21.51 -0.99 -12.03
C HIS A 166 -20.03 -0.92 -11.66
N PHE A 167 -19.37 -2.07 -11.54
CA PHE A 167 -17.98 -2.17 -11.14
C PHE A 167 -17.03 -1.93 -12.31
N GLU A 168 -16.03 -1.11 -12.08
CA GLU A 168 -14.82 -1.12 -12.89
C GLU A 168 -13.99 -2.33 -12.48
N GLN A 169 -13.52 -3.13 -13.44
CA GLN A 169 -12.60 -4.22 -13.13
C GLN A 169 -11.45 -3.69 -12.28
N ALA A 170 -11.05 -4.48 -11.28
CA ALA A 170 -9.87 -4.21 -10.47
C ALA A 170 -8.64 -4.32 -11.37
N GLU A 171 -8.27 -3.23 -12.04
CA GLU A 171 -6.94 -3.09 -12.62
C GLU A 171 -5.95 -3.14 -11.45
N GLU A 172 -5.16 -4.23 -11.37
CA GLU A 172 -4.11 -4.39 -10.36
C GLU A 172 -3.09 -3.22 -10.37
N PHE A 173 -3.05 -2.45 -11.47
CA PHE A 173 -2.15 -1.31 -11.65
C PHE A 173 -2.86 -0.11 -12.29
N ARG A 174 -3.67 0.61 -11.51
CA ARG A 174 -4.25 1.89 -11.92
C ARG A 174 -3.18 2.97 -11.98
N PHE A 175 -2.96 3.55 -13.16
CA PHE A 175 -2.10 4.70 -13.33
C PHE A 175 -2.68 5.70 -14.32
N MET A 176 -2.26 6.96 -14.18
CA MET A 176 -2.49 8.02 -15.14
C MET A 176 -1.16 8.71 -15.46
N THR A 177 -1.13 9.49 -16.53
CA THR A 177 0.05 10.29 -16.88
C THR A 177 -0.26 11.76 -16.68
N VAL A 178 0.57 12.45 -15.89
CA VAL A 178 0.47 13.89 -15.62
C VAL A 178 1.80 14.53 -15.95
N ASP A 179 1.81 15.49 -16.87
CA ASP A 179 3.04 16.17 -17.35
C ASP A 179 4.16 15.19 -17.73
N GLY A 180 3.79 14.08 -18.38
CA GLY A 180 4.72 13.01 -18.80
C GLY A 180 5.20 12.08 -17.69
N VAL A 181 4.72 12.24 -16.45
CA VAL A 181 5.05 11.38 -15.31
C VAL A 181 3.95 10.37 -15.06
N LYS A 182 4.32 9.11 -14.88
CA LYS A 182 3.41 8.03 -14.50
C LYS A 182 3.04 8.13 -13.02
N ILE A 183 1.75 8.25 -12.75
CA ILE A 183 1.17 8.45 -11.41
C ILE A 183 0.36 7.20 -11.05
N PHE A 184 0.84 6.43 -10.07
CA PHE A 184 0.13 5.25 -9.57
C PHE A 184 -0.86 5.61 -8.49
N VAL A 185 -2.05 5.02 -8.59
CA VAL A 185 -3.16 5.22 -7.65
C VAL A 185 -3.63 3.85 -7.18
N VAL A 186 -3.76 3.69 -5.86
CA VAL A 186 -4.26 2.44 -5.24
C VAL A 186 -5.53 2.79 -4.48
N MET A 187 -6.61 2.10 -4.81
CA MET A 187 -7.93 2.22 -4.20
C MET A 187 -8.44 0.80 -3.96
N ASP A 188 -9.14 0.55 -2.85
CA ASP A 188 -9.63 -0.80 -2.55
C ASP A 188 -10.80 -1.18 -3.44
N LEU A 189 -11.73 -0.25 -3.66
CA LEU A 189 -12.89 -0.49 -4.51
C LEU A 189 -13.29 0.77 -5.29
N LEU A 190 -13.79 0.56 -6.50
CA LEU A 190 -14.35 1.59 -7.36
C LEU A 190 -15.57 1.04 -8.10
N TYR A 191 -16.68 1.74 -8.03
CA TYR A 191 -17.89 1.42 -8.77
C TYR A 191 -18.67 2.69 -9.10
N ARG A 192 -19.59 2.59 -10.07
CA ARG A 192 -20.56 3.63 -10.37
C ARG A 192 -21.92 3.20 -9.84
N ASP A 193 -22.53 4.03 -9.00
CA ASP A 193 -23.91 3.86 -8.55
C ASP A 193 -24.82 4.47 -9.64
N LEU A 194 -25.56 3.62 -10.35
CA LEU A 194 -26.41 4.01 -11.48
C LEU A 194 -27.70 4.73 -11.05
N GLU A 195 -28.13 4.59 -9.80
CA GLU A 195 -29.31 5.29 -9.28
C GLU A 195 -28.97 6.75 -8.99
N THR A 196 -27.80 6.99 -8.37
CA THR A 196 -27.34 8.34 -8.01
C THR A 196 -26.53 9.01 -9.12
N GLY A 197 -26.04 8.24 -10.10
CA GLY A 197 -25.12 8.68 -11.14
C GLY A 197 -23.67 8.86 -10.68
N LYS A 198 -23.37 8.64 -9.39
CA LYS A 198 -22.06 8.94 -8.79
C LYS A 198 -21.03 7.83 -8.98
N TRP A 199 -19.77 8.24 -9.10
CA TRP A 199 -18.61 7.40 -8.92
C TRP A 199 -18.29 7.27 -7.44
N ILE A 200 -18.20 6.04 -6.95
CA ILE A 200 -17.89 5.75 -5.55
C ILE A 200 -16.51 5.11 -5.46
N ILE A 201 -15.61 5.78 -4.75
CA ILE A 201 -14.29 5.24 -4.38
C ILE A 201 -14.36 4.82 -2.92
N VAL A 202 -13.92 3.60 -2.60
CA VAL A 202 -13.86 3.10 -1.23
C VAL A 202 -12.41 2.82 -0.84
N ASP A 203 -12.05 3.24 0.37
CA ASP A 203 -10.75 3.02 1.00
C ASP A 203 -11.02 2.50 2.43
N TRP A 204 -10.89 1.19 2.62
CA TRP A 204 -11.07 0.54 3.91
C TRP A 204 -9.84 0.80 4.79
N LYS A 205 -10.05 1.27 6.02
CA LYS A 205 -8.97 1.59 6.96
C LYS A 205 -8.96 0.61 8.13
N THR A 206 -7.85 -0.11 8.30
CA THR A 206 -7.65 -1.09 9.37
C THR A 206 -7.01 -0.52 10.63
N GLY A 207 -6.51 0.72 10.55
CA GLY A 207 -5.92 1.47 11.67
C GLY A 207 -6.96 2.25 12.47
N LYS A 208 -6.46 3.03 13.45
CA LYS A 208 -7.28 4.02 14.15
C LYS A 208 -7.70 5.14 13.20
N GLU A 209 -8.76 5.83 13.58
CA GLU A 209 -9.16 7.08 12.92
C GLU A 209 -8.03 8.10 12.95
N ALA A 210 -7.79 8.71 11.80
CA ALA A 210 -6.89 9.83 11.64
C ALA A 210 -7.58 10.90 10.79
N ASP A 211 -7.00 12.10 10.77
CA ASP A 211 -7.36 13.06 9.74
C ASP A 211 -6.90 12.52 8.40
N ASP A 212 -7.86 12.30 7.52
CA ASP A 212 -7.61 11.79 6.18
C ASP A 212 -6.83 12.84 5.39
N ASP A 213 -5.73 12.42 4.75
CA ASP A 213 -4.93 13.33 3.91
C ASP A 213 -5.76 13.70 2.68
N ARG A 214 -6.36 14.90 2.72
CA ARG A 214 -7.25 15.38 1.67
C ARG A 214 -6.57 15.40 0.29
N SER A 215 -5.25 15.54 0.22
CA SER A 215 -4.50 15.40 -1.03
C SER A 215 -4.48 13.97 -1.56
N GLN A 216 -4.50 12.95 -0.69
CA GLN A 216 -4.63 11.56 -1.12
C GLN A 216 -6.01 11.30 -1.73
N LEU A 217 -7.07 11.80 -1.09
CA LEU A 217 -8.43 11.70 -1.62
C LEU A 217 -8.57 12.42 -2.96
N ALA A 218 -8.00 13.63 -3.07
CA ALA A 218 -7.96 14.40 -4.31
C ALA A 218 -7.23 13.68 -5.45
N LEU A 219 -6.19 12.89 -5.15
CA LEU A 219 -5.53 12.06 -6.15
C LEU A 219 -6.47 10.98 -6.70
N TYR A 220 -7.28 10.36 -5.84
CA TYR A 220 -8.25 9.34 -6.26
C TYR A 220 -9.32 9.97 -7.17
N ALA A 221 -9.91 11.10 -6.75
CA ALA A 221 -10.89 11.81 -7.57
C ALA A 221 -10.29 12.22 -8.92
N TYR A 222 -9.09 12.82 -8.91
CA TYR A 222 -8.43 13.25 -10.14
C TYR A 222 -8.18 12.09 -11.11
N TYR A 223 -7.85 10.89 -10.62
CA TYR A 223 -7.75 9.71 -11.47
C TYR A 223 -9.06 9.36 -12.19
N ILE A 224 -10.20 9.44 -11.49
CA ILE A 224 -11.52 9.19 -12.09
C ILE A 224 -11.89 10.29 -13.09
N MET A 225 -11.60 11.56 -12.77
CA MET A 225 -11.78 12.68 -13.70
C MET A 225 -11.00 12.45 -15.00
N GLN A 226 -9.73 12.03 -14.90
CA GLN A 226 -8.89 11.78 -16.09
C GLN A 226 -9.32 10.54 -16.88
N LYS A 227 -9.67 9.45 -16.21
CA LYS A 227 -10.02 8.19 -16.88
C LYS A 227 -11.42 8.20 -17.48
N HIS A 228 -12.38 8.83 -16.80
CA HIS A 228 -13.81 8.75 -17.15
C HIS A 228 -14.43 10.09 -17.55
N GLY A 229 -13.69 11.20 -17.47
CA GLY A 229 -14.23 12.53 -17.78
C GLY A 229 -15.30 13.01 -16.78
N ALA A 230 -15.36 12.42 -15.59
CA ALA A 230 -16.32 12.77 -14.56
C ALA A 230 -16.03 14.15 -13.95
N GLY A 231 -17.09 14.88 -13.59
CA GLY A 231 -17.00 16.06 -12.73
C GLY A 231 -16.59 15.68 -11.31
N VAL A 232 -15.95 16.61 -10.58
CA VAL A 232 -15.53 16.36 -9.19
C VAL A 232 -16.73 16.14 -8.25
N ASP A 233 -17.87 16.75 -8.56
CA ASP A 233 -19.14 16.64 -7.87
C ASP A 233 -19.87 15.30 -8.11
N GLU A 234 -19.54 14.63 -9.22
CA GLU A 234 -19.98 13.27 -9.53
C GLU A 234 -19.20 12.20 -8.75
N ILE A 235 -18.17 12.57 -7.98
CA ILE A 235 -17.30 11.64 -7.27
C ILE A 235 -17.57 11.72 -5.76
N GLU A 236 -17.80 10.57 -5.15
CA GLU A 236 -17.93 10.38 -3.71
C GLU A 236 -16.83 9.42 -3.23
N ILE A 237 -16.07 9.84 -2.22
CA ILE A 237 -15.02 9.02 -1.63
C ILE A 237 -15.45 8.61 -0.22
N ARG A 238 -15.34 7.31 0.07
CA ARG A 238 -15.73 6.71 1.35
C ARG A 238 -14.52 6.10 2.02
N ASN A 239 -14.16 6.65 3.17
CA ASN A 239 -13.20 6.03 4.07
C ASN A 239 -13.97 5.30 5.15
N GLU A 240 -13.82 3.99 5.17
CA GLU A 240 -14.55 3.11 6.07
C GLU A 240 -13.57 2.46 7.03
N TYR A 241 -13.56 2.94 8.28
CA TYR A 241 -12.67 2.49 9.34
C TYR A 241 -13.20 1.21 9.95
N VAL A 242 -12.80 0.07 9.40
CA VAL A 242 -13.30 -1.25 9.80
C VAL A 242 -12.92 -1.61 11.24
N LEU A 243 -11.90 -1.00 11.84
CA LEU A 243 -11.60 -1.22 13.25
C LEU A 243 -12.62 -0.54 14.19
N THR A 244 -13.11 0.64 13.84
CA THR A 244 -14.01 1.43 14.72
C THR A 244 -15.47 1.42 14.26
N GLY A 245 -15.74 0.99 13.02
CA GLY A 245 -17.05 1.05 12.38
C GLY A 245 -17.40 2.43 11.82
N VAL A 246 -16.52 3.44 12.00
CA VAL A 246 -16.75 4.81 11.54
C VAL A 246 -16.66 4.90 10.02
N GLN A 247 -17.61 5.61 9.43
CA GLN A 247 -17.65 5.87 7.99
C GLN A 247 -17.55 7.38 7.77
N LYS A 248 -16.62 7.79 6.92
CA LYS A 248 -16.46 9.18 6.50
C LYS A 248 -16.68 9.26 5.00
N THR A 249 -17.54 10.17 4.59
CA THR A 249 -17.83 10.44 3.17
C THR A 249 -17.31 11.81 2.81
N TYR A 250 -16.61 11.89 1.69
CA TYR A 250 -15.98 13.11 1.19
C TYR A 250 -16.48 13.42 -0.20
N GLN A 251 -16.82 14.69 -0.39
CA GLN A 251 -16.91 15.33 -1.69
C GLN A 251 -15.79 16.36 -1.76
N LEU A 252 -15.12 16.40 -2.90
CA LEU A 252 -14.00 17.28 -3.14
C LEU A 252 -14.42 18.44 -4.05
N SER A 253 -13.63 19.50 -4.01
CA SER A 253 -13.77 20.65 -4.88
C SER A 253 -12.62 20.69 -5.90
N GLU A 254 -12.77 21.46 -6.97
CA GLU A 254 -11.67 21.71 -7.91
C GLU A 254 -10.44 22.29 -7.21
N ALA A 255 -10.64 23.15 -6.20
CA ALA A 255 -9.55 23.69 -5.39
C ALA A 255 -8.75 22.61 -4.63
N ASP A 256 -9.40 21.52 -4.20
CA ASP A 256 -8.72 20.38 -3.58
C ASP A 256 -7.83 19.64 -4.59
N ILE A 257 -8.31 19.52 -5.85
CA ILE A 257 -7.54 18.92 -6.95
C ILE A 257 -6.32 19.79 -7.28
N ASP A 258 -6.51 21.10 -7.40
CA ASP A 258 -5.42 22.05 -7.70
C ASP A 258 -4.33 22.02 -6.62
N LEU A 259 -4.72 22.05 -5.34
CA LEU A 259 -3.78 21.96 -4.23
C LEU A 259 -3.00 20.64 -4.24
N MET A 260 -3.69 19.53 -4.53
CA MET A 260 -3.06 18.21 -4.66
C MET A 260 -2.07 18.17 -5.82
N LEU A 261 -2.41 18.73 -6.99
CA LEU A 261 -1.53 18.81 -8.16
C LEU A 261 -0.29 19.67 -7.87
N GLN A 262 -0.44 20.79 -7.15
CA GLN A 262 0.70 21.61 -6.72
C GLN A 262 1.64 20.82 -5.78
N LYS A 263 1.07 20.12 -4.78
CA LYS A 263 1.83 19.25 -3.87
C LYS A 263 2.53 18.11 -4.63
N MET A 264 1.86 17.51 -5.62
CA MET A 264 2.43 16.48 -6.49
C MET A 264 3.61 17.03 -7.29
N LYS A 265 3.47 18.20 -7.94
CA LYS A 265 4.55 18.85 -8.70
C LYS A 265 5.78 19.13 -7.84
N GLN A 266 5.57 19.65 -6.63
CA GLN A 266 6.66 19.87 -5.68
C GLN A 266 7.32 18.55 -5.25
N SER A 267 6.52 17.53 -4.97
CA SER A 267 7.00 16.19 -4.60
C SER A 267 7.83 15.53 -5.71
N ILE A 268 7.38 15.63 -6.97
CA ILE A 268 8.13 15.16 -8.15
C ILE A 268 9.46 15.93 -8.24
N HIS A 269 9.45 17.25 -8.09
CA HIS A 269 10.68 18.05 -8.08
C HIS A 269 11.67 17.55 -7.02
N TYR A 270 11.21 17.25 -5.80
CA TYR A 270 12.08 16.68 -4.76
C TYR A 270 12.60 15.28 -5.09
N MET A 271 11.77 14.40 -5.68
CA MET A 271 12.22 13.06 -6.09
C MET A 271 13.30 13.14 -7.17
N ARG A 272 13.17 14.07 -8.13
CA ARG A 272 14.13 14.24 -9.23
C ARG A 272 15.52 14.71 -8.76
N ARG A 273 15.65 15.28 -7.57
CA ARG A 273 16.96 15.68 -7.00
C ARG A 273 17.89 14.49 -6.75
N TYR A 274 17.34 13.29 -6.69
CA TYR A 274 18.09 12.07 -6.48
C TYR A 274 18.35 11.28 -7.77
N GLN A 275 18.15 11.91 -8.94
CA GLN A 275 18.46 11.33 -10.23
C GLN A 275 19.75 11.96 -10.76
N LEU A 276 20.73 11.11 -11.07
CA LEU A 276 21.91 11.51 -11.84
C LEU A 276 21.55 11.71 -13.31
N ASP A 277 20.74 10.80 -13.87
CA ASP A 277 20.13 10.95 -15.19
C ASP A 277 18.60 10.77 -15.13
N MET A 278 17.88 11.82 -15.55
CA MET A 278 16.43 11.85 -15.55
C MET A 278 15.81 10.95 -16.62
N ILE A 279 16.53 10.65 -17.71
CA ILE A 279 15.99 9.86 -18.83
C ILE A 279 15.96 8.38 -18.47
N SER A 280 17.07 7.85 -17.98
CA SER A 280 17.18 6.46 -17.53
C SER A 280 16.64 6.24 -16.11
N ASN A 281 16.42 7.31 -15.34
CA ASN A 281 16.13 7.26 -13.90
C ASN A 281 17.28 6.63 -13.09
N GLU A 282 18.52 6.85 -13.54
CA GLU A 282 19.72 6.50 -12.78
C GLU A 282 19.78 7.34 -11.50
N PRO A 283 19.89 6.72 -10.31
CA PRO A 283 19.97 7.45 -9.06
C PRO A 283 21.35 8.06 -8.84
N VAL A 284 21.43 9.09 -8.01
CA VAL A 284 22.69 9.47 -7.36
C VAL A 284 23.17 8.36 -6.42
N GLU A 285 24.40 8.46 -5.93
CA GLU A 285 24.93 7.52 -4.94
C GLU A 285 24.06 7.46 -3.69
N LEU A 286 23.95 6.28 -3.08
CA LEU A 286 23.09 6.08 -1.91
C LEU A 286 23.48 7.01 -0.74
N SER A 287 24.75 7.38 -0.62
CA SER A 287 25.27 8.33 0.36
C SER A 287 24.60 9.71 0.27
N GLU A 288 24.17 10.14 -0.92
CA GLU A 288 23.50 11.41 -1.14
C GLU A 288 22.02 11.43 -0.74
N PHE A 289 21.44 10.27 -0.42
CA PHE A 289 20.12 10.20 0.19
C PHE A 289 20.26 10.37 1.71
N PRO A 290 19.92 11.53 2.29
CA PRO A 290 20.13 11.77 3.71
C PRO A 290 19.27 10.85 4.57
N GLN A 291 19.82 10.45 5.72
CA GLN A 291 19.05 9.79 6.78
C GLN A 291 18.04 10.78 7.38
N THR A 292 16.99 10.25 7.99
CA THR A 292 16.07 11.09 8.77
C THR A 292 16.72 11.46 10.10
N GLU A 293 16.47 12.67 10.57
CA GLU A 293 16.90 13.12 11.91
C GLU A 293 16.03 12.52 13.03
N GLN A 294 14.93 11.85 12.68
CA GLN A 294 14.02 11.25 13.65
C GLN A 294 14.49 9.84 14.05
N GLU A 295 15.42 9.76 14.99
CA GLU A 295 16.07 8.51 15.44
C GLU A 295 15.10 7.37 15.77
N ARG A 296 13.98 7.68 16.43
CA ARG A 296 12.94 6.68 16.77
C ARG A 296 12.39 5.93 15.55
N ARG A 297 12.39 6.55 14.37
CA ARG A 297 11.96 5.90 13.12
C ARG A 297 13.00 4.88 12.63
N CYS A 298 14.27 5.06 12.97
CA CYS A 298 15.34 4.15 12.58
C CYS A 298 15.29 2.83 13.37
N GLU A 299 14.83 2.85 14.62
CA GLU A 299 14.75 1.66 15.49
C GLU A 299 13.87 0.53 14.92
N THR A 300 12.83 0.92 14.17
CA THR A 300 11.84 0.03 13.53
C THR A 300 11.96 0.00 12.01
N CYS A 301 13.00 0.62 11.45
CA CYS A 301 13.23 0.63 10.01
C CYS A 301 13.74 -0.73 9.54
N ASN A 302 13.12 -1.28 8.49
CA ASN A 302 13.57 -2.52 7.85
C ASN A 302 15.03 -2.51 7.38
N TYR A 303 15.64 -1.33 7.19
CA TYR A 303 17.01 -1.19 6.69
C TYR A 303 18.01 -0.85 7.79
N LYS A 304 17.62 -0.91 9.07
CA LYS A 304 18.46 -0.40 10.16
C LYS A 304 19.85 -1.06 10.22
N GLU A 305 19.96 -2.35 9.88
CA GLU A 305 21.25 -3.05 9.90
C GLU A 305 22.23 -2.44 8.89
N ILE A 306 21.83 -2.32 7.63
CA ILE A 306 22.69 -1.71 6.60
C ILE A 306 22.81 -0.19 6.71
N CYS A 307 21.83 0.48 7.31
CA CYS A 307 21.82 1.93 7.43
C CYS A 307 22.71 2.43 8.57
N LEU A 308 22.79 1.69 9.68
CA LEU A 308 23.62 2.06 10.84
C LEU A 308 25.07 1.63 10.66
N GLU A 309 25.35 0.53 9.96
CA GLU A 309 26.71 0.12 9.59
C GLU A 309 27.42 1.18 8.73
N LEU A 310 26.70 1.80 7.79
CA LEU A 310 27.22 2.90 6.95
C LEU A 310 27.52 4.18 7.75
N SER A 311 26.91 4.37 8.92
CA SER A 311 27.18 5.52 9.79
C SER A 311 28.43 5.34 10.66
N GLN A 312 29.01 4.14 10.73
CA GLN A 312 30.23 3.85 11.49
C GLN A 312 31.52 3.94 10.65
N HIS A 313 31.38 4.09 9.33
CA HIS A 313 32.49 4.14 8.37
C HIS A 313 32.62 5.46 7.60
N ASN A 314 31.83 6.48 7.98
CA ASN A 314 31.98 7.89 7.56
C ASN A 314 32.41 8.75 8.75
#